data_AF-M3AHA6-F1
#
_entry.id   AF-M3AHA6-F1
#
_cell.length_a   1.000
_cell.length_b   1.000
_cell.length_c   1.000
_cell.angle_alpha   90.00
_cell.angle_beta   90.00
_cell.angle_gamma   90.00
#
_symmetry.space_group_name_H-M   'P 1'
#
loop_
_entity.id
_entity.type
_entity.pdbx_description
1 polymer ?
#
loop_
_entity_poly.entity_id
_entity_poly.type
_entity_poly.pdbx_seq_one_letter_code
_entity_poly.pdbx_strand_id
1 'polypeptide(L)'
;MKPAYRENLLFTNIPVSISEKDTEAGAAMRSDLYSNGAPFQGRLMDALTEVESGAVAHPHYLSAHQLEQSLRLSVMLELKASWKPLQIQAKQEQWERWADLIDRQTAFVPTRRMALADADCSNNDDLDLDVSIIPWSQRGSYLSLATKAGRRGCLTPGSDVYLVTHCRQFGFPLFALRPIPPGHALPAPSGFQRANPLTTVKAKPGILSWQHEGSILTQVAFLHDRCLRFRGTVPFTFDTDAGLEKEACSAYMFCRPHVNGTPDSIDYVFNSMPGYRFIATRGKLSQINGNRPEVLDKRIEIAGTEENPEWELLACELDMTTGDGDTMNTCDEFVDDVKSTPFESTVERTQVEFQHFAKSLCPWSTTALSHTESLASYVIWATTIRAGGHLTREAILMSKLWMNRAWSWDNCLNALGVADADLELALNQLLLFSDLQARNGRLPDSIDWLFVEWGHTKPPIQGWAIARLLEMRGTAWEYLPLAVVSAWQ
;
A
#
# COMPACT_ATOMS: atom_id res chain seq x y z
N MET A 1 -45.55 -4.39 44.81
CA MET A 1 -44.49 -4.10 45.80
C MET A 1 -43.57 -5.32 45.87
N LYS A 2 -42.35 -5.20 45.34
CA LYS A 2 -41.34 -6.28 45.35
C LYS A 2 -40.34 -6.03 46.46
N PRO A 3 -40.05 -7.05 47.29
CA PRO A 3 -38.75 -7.20 47.91
C PRO A 3 -38.06 -8.52 47.51
N ALA A 4 -36.72 -8.45 47.51
CA ALA A 4 -35.71 -9.48 47.71
C ALA A 4 -35.84 -10.87 47.04
N TYR A 5 -34.87 -11.19 46.18
CA TYR A 5 -34.15 -12.47 46.21
C TYR A 5 -32.72 -12.25 45.65
N ARG A 6 -31.73 -12.28 46.55
CA ARG A 6 -30.35 -12.67 46.28
C ARG A 6 -30.29 -14.18 46.54
N GLU A 7 -29.78 -14.95 45.57
CA GLU A 7 -28.70 -15.95 45.72
C GLU A 7 -28.71 -17.03 44.61
N ASN A 8 -27.48 -17.29 44.14
CA ASN A 8 -26.91 -18.55 43.66
C ASN A 8 -27.34 -19.16 42.32
N LEU A 9 -26.45 -18.98 41.32
CA LEU A 9 -25.94 -20.09 40.52
C LEU A 9 -24.42 -19.95 40.42
N LEU A 10 -23.74 -20.74 41.26
CA LEU A 10 -22.33 -21.09 41.14
C LEU A 10 -22.11 -21.79 39.79
N PHE A 11 -21.28 -21.21 38.92
CA PHE A 11 -20.51 -22.01 37.96
C PHE A 11 -19.03 -21.85 38.30
N THR A 12 -18.45 -23.00 38.55
CA THR A 12 -17.11 -23.27 39.05
C THR A 12 -16.02 -22.65 38.18
N ASN A 13 -15.09 -21.95 38.83
CA ASN A 13 -13.77 -21.66 38.31
C ASN A 13 -13.14 -22.92 37.71
N ILE A 14 -12.92 -22.94 36.40
CA ILE A 14 -11.92 -23.82 35.78
C ILE A 14 -10.68 -22.93 35.60
N PRO A 15 -9.64 -23.06 36.42
CA PRO A 15 -8.37 -22.44 36.11
C PRO A 15 -7.79 -23.18 34.90
N VAL A 16 -7.74 -22.53 33.74
CA VAL A 16 -6.94 -23.04 32.62
C VAL A 16 -5.49 -22.76 32.98
N SER A 17 -4.83 -23.74 33.59
CA SER A 17 -3.37 -23.73 33.74
C SER A 17 -2.76 -24.01 32.37
N ILE A 18 -2.21 -22.98 31.73
CA ILE A 18 -1.40 -23.11 30.53
C ILE A 18 -0.15 -23.89 30.91
N SER A 19 0.07 -25.05 30.28
CA SER A 19 1.23 -25.89 30.54
C SER A 19 2.41 -25.49 29.65
N GLU A 20 3.65 -25.76 30.06
CA GLU A 20 4.84 -25.55 29.21
C GLU A 20 4.72 -26.26 27.85
N LYS A 21 3.97 -27.36 27.78
CA LYS A 21 3.70 -28.09 26.54
C LYS A 21 2.83 -27.32 25.55
N ASP A 22 1.90 -26.47 26.03
CA ASP A 22 1.05 -25.65 25.17
C ASP A 22 1.86 -24.50 24.53
N THR A 23 2.84 -23.96 25.26
CA THR A 23 3.82 -23.00 24.75
C THR A 23 4.84 -23.62 23.79
N GLU A 24 5.28 -24.86 24.02
CA GLU A 24 6.16 -25.58 23.10
C GLU A 24 5.43 -25.97 21.80
N ALA A 25 4.17 -26.40 21.89
CA ALA A 25 3.34 -26.66 20.71
C ALA A 25 3.10 -25.39 19.88
N GLY A 26 2.83 -24.25 20.52
CA GLY A 26 2.72 -22.96 19.85
C GLY A 26 4.03 -22.47 19.24
N ALA A 27 5.18 -22.79 19.86
CA ALA A 27 6.51 -22.46 19.33
C ALA A 27 6.92 -23.36 18.15
N ALA A 28 6.60 -24.66 18.19
CA ALA A 28 6.83 -25.59 17.09
C ALA A 28 5.95 -25.26 15.87
N MET A 29 4.68 -24.92 16.09
CA MET A 29 3.76 -24.46 15.05
C MET A 29 4.24 -23.13 14.43
N ARG A 30 4.85 -22.24 15.22
CA ARG A 30 5.57 -21.05 14.75
C ARG A 30 6.73 -21.40 13.82
N SER A 31 7.60 -22.33 14.24
CA SER A 31 8.75 -22.75 13.44
C SER A 31 8.34 -23.31 12.08
N ASP A 32 7.26 -24.08 12.01
CA ASP A 32 6.75 -24.66 10.76
C ASP A 32 6.00 -23.63 9.88
N LEU A 33 5.35 -22.63 10.48
CA LEU A 33 4.66 -21.56 9.76
C LEU A 33 5.62 -20.52 9.15
N TYR A 34 6.77 -20.25 9.79
CA TYR A 34 7.71 -19.20 9.35
C TYR A 34 8.92 -19.70 8.52
N SER A 35 9.19 -21.00 8.45
CA SER A 35 10.44 -21.53 7.86
C SER A 35 10.46 -21.71 6.33
N ASN A 36 9.33 -21.56 5.61
CA ASN A 36 9.24 -22.00 4.20
C ASN A 36 8.64 -20.97 3.21
N GLY A 37 8.83 -19.67 3.40
CA GLY A 37 8.71 -18.66 2.34
C GLY A 37 7.36 -18.50 1.59
N ALA A 38 6.23 -18.97 2.12
CA ALA A 38 4.90 -18.77 1.52
C ALA A 38 3.99 -17.92 2.45
N PRO A 39 3.02 -17.15 1.91
CA PRO A 39 2.18 -16.25 2.71
C PRO A 39 1.32 -17.00 3.73
N PHE A 40 1.28 -16.46 4.96
CA PHE A 40 0.57 -17.00 6.13
C PHE A 40 -0.90 -17.37 5.84
N GLN A 41 -1.56 -16.58 4.98
CA GLN A 41 -2.95 -16.75 4.59
C GLN A 41 -3.23 -18.03 3.78
N GLY A 42 -2.29 -18.47 2.92
CA GLY A 42 -2.45 -19.70 2.12
C GLY A 42 -2.47 -20.95 3.00
N ARG A 43 -1.51 -21.05 3.93
CA ARG A 43 -1.42 -22.20 4.86
C ARG A 43 -2.52 -22.19 5.92
N LEU A 44 -2.97 -21.01 6.34
CA LEU A 44 -4.09 -20.89 7.27
C LEU A 44 -5.39 -21.38 6.61
N MET A 45 -5.62 -21.04 5.33
CA MET A 45 -6.79 -21.50 4.58
C MET A 45 -6.69 -22.99 4.23
N ASP A 46 -5.51 -23.51 3.87
CA ASP A 46 -5.31 -24.95 3.64
C ASP A 46 -5.54 -25.77 4.94
N ALA A 47 -5.03 -25.29 6.07
CA ALA A 47 -5.26 -25.91 7.38
C ALA A 47 -6.73 -25.83 7.83
N LEU A 48 -7.44 -24.74 7.54
CA LEU A 48 -8.88 -24.62 7.79
C LEU A 48 -9.68 -25.56 6.86
N THR A 49 -9.27 -25.71 5.60
CA THR A 49 -9.93 -26.59 4.61
C THR A 49 -9.70 -28.07 4.92
N GLU A 50 -8.53 -28.46 5.42
CA GLU A 50 -8.23 -29.82 5.88
C GLU A 50 -9.01 -30.20 7.16
N VAL A 51 -9.23 -29.23 8.06
CA VAL A 51 -10.06 -29.40 9.27
C VAL A 51 -11.54 -29.50 8.93
N GLU A 52 -12.04 -28.73 7.95
CA GLU A 52 -13.43 -28.77 7.50
C GLU A 52 -13.76 -30.00 6.62
N SER A 53 -12.79 -30.51 5.86
CA SER A 53 -12.96 -31.68 4.98
C SER A 53 -12.82 -33.04 5.69
N GLY A 54 -12.37 -33.06 6.95
CA GLY A 54 -12.23 -34.27 7.76
C GLY A 54 -11.18 -35.26 7.21
N ALA A 55 -10.27 -34.81 6.35
CA ALA A 55 -9.37 -35.65 5.59
C ALA A 55 -8.25 -36.32 6.43
N VAL A 56 -8.00 -35.84 7.65
CA VAL A 56 -7.00 -36.43 8.55
C VAL A 56 -7.54 -36.54 9.98
N ALA A 57 -7.75 -37.77 10.44
CA ALA A 57 -8.02 -38.04 11.85
C ALA A 57 -6.72 -37.96 12.65
N HIS A 58 -6.38 -36.80 13.21
CA HIS A 58 -5.32 -36.65 14.21
C HIS A 58 -5.84 -35.90 15.47
N PRO A 59 -5.44 -36.28 16.70
CA PRO A 59 -6.16 -35.92 17.93
C PRO A 59 -5.94 -34.48 18.47
N HIS A 60 -5.35 -33.58 17.68
CA HIS A 60 -4.79 -32.31 18.20
C HIS A 60 -5.08 -31.07 17.35
N TYR A 61 -6.27 -30.93 16.77
CA TYR A 61 -6.68 -29.66 16.18
C TYR A 61 -7.48 -28.80 17.16
N LEU A 62 -7.03 -27.55 17.32
CA LEU A 62 -7.64 -26.51 18.13
C LEU A 62 -8.95 -26.03 17.47
N SER A 63 -10.01 -25.89 18.26
CA SER A 63 -11.29 -25.30 17.83
C SER A 63 -11.11 -23.85 17.33
N ALA A 64 -12.08 -23.34 16.54
CA ALA A 64 -12.09 -21.94 16.08
C ALA A 64 -11.90 -20.92 17.23
N HIS A 65 -12.43 -21.23 18.41
CA HIS A 65 -12.25 -20.44 19.63
C HIS A 65 -10.80 -20.47 20.15
N GLN A 66 -10.12 -21.61 20.05
CA GLN A 66 -8.71 -21.75 20.43
C GLN A 66 -7.77 -21.09 19.40
N LEU A 67 -8.13 -21.07 18.11
CA LEU A 67 -7.45 -20.29 17.08
C LEU A 67 -7.58 -18.77 17.35
N GLU A 68 -8.77 -18.31 17.72
CA GLU A 68 -9.01 -16.92 18.14
C GLU A 68 -8.17 -16.56 19.40
N GLN A 69 -8.09 -17.46 20.38
CA GLN A 69 -7.26 -17.28 21.56
C GLN A 69 -5.76 -17.27 21.23
N SER A 70 -5.29 -18.10 20.30
CA SER A 70 -3.90 -18.11 19.81
C SER A 70 -3.56 -16.84 19.02
N LEU A 71 -4.50 -16.28 18.25
CA LEU A 71 -4.35 -14.97 17.61
C LEU A 71 -4.25 -13.86 18.66
N ARG A 72 -5.14 -13.86 19.66
CA ARG A 72 -5.08 -12.93 20.81
C ARG A 72 -3.73 -13.02 21.54
N LEU A 73 -3.24 -14.23 21.77
CA LEU A 73 -1.94 -14.47 22.42
C LEU A 73 -0.78 -13.99 21.53
N SER A 74 -0.86 -14.20 20.22
CA SER A 74 0.17 -13.78 19.26
C SER A 74 0.25 -12.26 19.17
N VAL A 75 -0.90 -11.57 19.09
CA VAL A 75 -0.98 -10.10 19.13
C VAL A 75 -0.43 -9.56 20.45
N MET A 76 -0.81 -10.17 21.58
CA MET A 76 -0.29 -9.76 22.89
C MET A 76 1.21 -10.01 23.05
N LEU A 77 1.73 -11.13 22.53
CA LEU A 77 3.15 -11.45 22.57
C LEU A 77 3.97 -10.55 21.65
N GLU A 78 3.43 -10.16 20.49
CA GLU A 78 4.07 -9.22 19.57
C GLU A 78 4.08 -7.80 20.15
N LEU A 79 2.95 -7.34 20.71
CA LEU A 79 2.89 -6.09 21.47
C LEU A 79 3.89 -6.07 22.64
N LYS A 80 4.02 -7.19 23.37
CA LYS A 80 4.97 -7.33 24.48
C LYS A 80 6.43 -7.40 24.02
N ALA A 81 6.72 -8.04 22.89
CA ALA A 81 8.08 -8.18 22.36
C ALA A 81 8.61 -6.88 21.75
N SER A 82 7.73 -6.06 21.16
CA SER A 82 8.10 -4.82 20.46
C SER A 82 8.27 -3.61 21.39
N TRP A 83 7.84 -3.68 22.65
CA TRP A 83 7.82 -2.55 23.58
C TRP A 83 8.96 -2.63 24.60
N LYS A 84 9.82 -1.59 24.65
CA LYS A 84 10.87 -1.47 25.68
C LYS A 84 10.28 -0.83 26.94
N PRO A 85 10.43 -1.43 28.13
CA PRO A 85 9.81 -0.92 29.34
C PRO A 85 10.45 0.41 29.78
N LEU A 86 9.63 1.41 30.12
CA LEU A 86 10.07 2.68 30.71
C LEU A 86 9.11 3.16 31.81
N GLN A 87 9.69 3.69 32.88
CA GLN A 87 9.01 4.38 33.98
C GLN A 87 8.55 5.77 33.52
N ILE A 88 7.25 6.10 33.58
CA ILE A 88 6.74 7.44 33.23
C ILE A 88 5.70 7.89 34.27
N GLN A 89 6.17 8.38 35.42
CA GLN A 89 5.33 9.18 36.31
C GLN A 89 5.18 10.60 35.76
N ALA A 90 3.92 11.03 35.62
CA ALA A 90 3.39 12.36 35.30
C ALA A 90 3.06 12.63 33.83
N LYS A 91 1.82 12.28 33.41
CA LYS A 91 1.01 13.03 32.41
C LYS A 91 -0.48 12.62 32.30
N GLN A 92 -1.11 12.28 33.42
CA GLN A 92 -2.48 11.73 33.45
C GLN A 92 -3.57 12.77 33.15
N GLU A 93 -3.45 14.01 33.65
CA GLU A 93 -4.46 15.06 33.44
C GLU A 93 -4.51 15.60 32.00
N GLN A 94 -3.37 15.56 31.29
CA GLN A 94 -3.31 15.99 29.90
C GLN A 94 -3.98 14.96 28.99
N TRP A 95 -3.87 13.67 29.33
CA TRP A 95 -4.44 12.54 28.61
C TRP A 95 -5.98 12.53 28.61
N GLU A 96 -6.59 12.63 29.79
CA GLU A 96 -8.06 12.64 29.94
C GLU A 96 -8.70 13.78 29.15
N ARG A 97 -8.02 14.94 29.10
CA ARG A 97 -8.48 16.11 28.36
C ARG A 97 -8.41 15.93 26.84
N TRP A 98 -7.47 15.14 26.32
CA TRP A 98 -7.38 14.80 24.91
C TRP A 98 -8.37 13.70 24.51
N ALA A 99 -8.58 12.69 25.37
CA ALA A 99 -9.55 11.62 25.15
C ALA A 99 -10.99 12.16 25.04
N ASP A 100 -11.39 13.06 25.96
CA ASP A 100 -12.68 13.74 25.92
C ASP A 100 -12.85 14.64 24.68
N LEU A 101 -11.77 15.28 24.19
CA LEU A 101 -11.82 16.11 22.99
C LEU A 101 -12.02 15.27 21.71
N ILE A 102 -11.36 14.11 21.64
CA ILE A 102 -11.45 13.17 20.52
C ILE A 102 -12.82 12.50 20.51
N ASP A 103 -13.30 12.00 21.66
CA ASP A 103 -14.63 11.39 21.76
C ASP A 103 -15.75 12.40 21.43
N ARG A 104 -15.57 13.69 21.73
CA ARG A 104 -16.50 14.76 21.31
C ARG A 104 -16.44 15.08 19.82
N GLN A 105 -15.30 14.87 19.16
CA GLN A 105 -15.16 15.07 17.71
C GLN A 105 -15.59 13.84 16.90
N THR A 106 -15.48 12.64 17.46
CA THR A 106 -15.91 11.37 16.83
C THR A 106 -17.34 10.98 17.17
N ALA A 107 -17.99 11.63 18.15
CA ALA A 107 -19.42 11.52 18.43
C ALA A 107 -20.25 12.12 17.28
N PHE A 108 -20.38 11.36 16.19
CA PHE A 108 -21.29 11.67 15.10
C PHE A 108 -22.74 11.45 15.57
N VAL A 109 -23.42 12.54 15.97
CA VAL A 109 -24.87 12.53 16.17
C VAL A 109 -25.52 12.82 14.81
N PRO A 110 -26.28 11.89 14.21
CA PRO A 110 -26.91 12.12 12.92
C PRO A 110 -28.14 13.03 13.10
N THR A 111 -27.92 14.34 13.18
CA THR A 111 -28.99 15.34 13.19
C THR A 111 -28.75 16.46 12.18
N ARG A 112 -28.74 16.07 10.90
CA ARG A 112 -29.32 16.82 9.77
C ARG A 112 -29.15 15.95 8.54
N ARG A 113 -30.25 15.50 7.93
CA ARG A 113 -30.24 15.13 6.50
C ARG A 113 -29.80 16.39 5.75
N MET A 114 -28.52 16.48 5.41
CA MET A 114 -28.13 17.27 4.25
C MET A 114 -28.82 16.58 3.08
N ALA A 115 -29.69 17.32 2.40
CA ALA A 115 -30.20 16.92 1.10
C ALA A 115 -29.00 16.85 0.16
N LEU A 116 -28.36 15.69 0.09
CA LEU A 116 -27.58 15.31 -1.07
C LEU A 116 -28.62 15.17 -2.18
N ALA A 117 -28.52 16.05 -3.17
CA ALA A 117 -29.31 15.95 -4.38
C ALA A 117 -29.20 14.51 -4.90
N ASP A 118 -30.34 13.92 -5.27
CA ASP A 118 -30.44 12.58 -5.83
C ASP A 118 -29.47 12.45 -7.02
N ALA A 119 -28.27 11.93 -6.74
CA ALA A 119 -27.40 11.39 -7.76
C ALA A 119 -27.95 10.01 -8.06
N ASP A 120 -28.38 9.80 -9.31
CA ASP A 120 -28.93 8.56 -9.84
C ASP A 120 -28.17 7.33 -9.32
N CYS A 121 -28.75 6.63 -8.35
CA CYS A 121 -28.27 5.34 -7.85
C CYS A 121 -28.71 4.22 -8.80
N SER A 122 -28.23 4.25 -10.04
CA SER A 122 -28.40 3.15 -10.98
C SER A 122 -27.05 2.48 -11.25
N ASN A 123 -26.92 1.19 -10.90
CA ASN A 123 -25.80 0.27 -11.14
C ASN A 123 -24.41 0.93 -11.27
N ASN A 124 -23.80 1.30 -10.14
CA ASN A 124 -22.53 2.02 -10.12
C ASN A 124 -21.33 1.07 -9.90
N ASP A 125 -21.21 0.05 -10.76
CA ASP A 125 -20.11 -0.95 -10.70
C ASP A 125 -18.75 -0.39 -11.17
N ASP A 126 -18.70 0.86 -11.64
CA ASP A 126 -17.50 1.47 -12.22
C ASP A 126 -17.09 2.74 -11.46
N LEU A 127 -16.09 2.62 -10.59
CA LEU A 127 -15.44 3.78 -9.95
C LEU A 127 -14.52 4.47 -10.95
N ASP A 128 -14.96 5.59 -11.52
CA ASP A 128 -14.11 6.47 -12.32
C ASP A 128 -13.20 7.33 -11.41
N LEU A 129 -11.92 7.42 -11.77
CA LEU A 129 -10.88 8.09 -11.00
C LEU A 129 -10.32 9.31 -11.74
N ASP A 130 -10.33 10.46 -11.08
CA ASP A 130 -9.66 11.67 -11.55
C ASP A 130 -8.20 11.71 -11.07
N VAL A 131 -7.27 11.41 -11.98
CA VAL A 131 -5.81 11.40 -11.72
C VAL A 131 -5.20 12.77 -11.45
N SER A 132 -5.98 13.85 -11.57
CA SER A 132 -5.59 15.19 -11.16
C SER A 132 -5.84 15.50 -9.69
N ILE A 133 -6.60 14.62 -9.03
CA ILE A 133 -7.00 14.71 -7.62
C ILE A 133 -6.42 13.52 -6.85
N ILE A 134 -6.58 12.31 -7.39
CA ILE A 134 -6.20 11.04 -6.73
C ILE A 134 -5.17 10.32 -7.59
N PRO A 135 -3.91 10.17 -7.12
CA PRO A 135 -2.92 9.35 -7.81
C PRO A 135 -3.44 7.93 -8.07
N TRP A 136 -3.37 7.50 -9.33
CA TRP A 136 -3.72 6.14 -9.71
C TRP A 136 -2.59 5.18 -9.30
N SER A 137 -2.91 4.17 -8.50
CA SER A 137 -1.94 3.27 -7.88
C SER A 137 -2.63 1.99 -7.43
N GLN A 138 -1.88 1.07 -6.81
CA GLN A 138 -2.43 -0.09 -6.13
C GLN A 138 -1.80 -0.27 -4.75
N ARG A 139 -2.48 -1.05 -3.89
CA ARG A 139 -1.94 -1.50 -2.61
C ARG A 139 -0.58 -2.17 -2.80
N GLY A 140 0.34 -1.88 -1.89
CA GLY A 140 1.70 -2.38 -1.93
C GLY A 140 2.65 -1.49 -2.73
N SER A 141 2.18 -0.78 -3.77
CA SER A 141 3.10 -0.13 -4.71
C SER A 141 3.66 1.21 -4.22
N TYR A 142 4.94 1.47 -4.46
CA TYR A 142 5.52 2.81 -4.36
C TYR A 142 5.40 3.64 -5.65
N LEU A 143 4.78 3.08 -6.70
CA LEU A 143 4.55 3.77 -7.96
C LEU A 143 3.12 4.30 -8.05
N SER A 144 2.96 5.45 -8.68
CA SER A 144 1.64 5.97 -9.04
C SER A 144 1.68 6.76 -10.34
N LEU A 145 0.53 6.90 -10.99
CA LEU A 145 0.31 7.80 -12.10
C LEU A 145 -0.56 8.97 -11.64
N ALA A 146 -0.06 10.19 -11.76
CA ALA A 146 -0.77 11.40 -11.32
C ALA A 146 -0.38 12.59 -12.20
N THR A 147 -1.22 13.63 -12.24
CA THR A 147 -0.83 14.89 -12.91
C THR A 147 -0.05 15.83 -11.98
N LYS A 148 -0.08 15.59 -10.67
CA LYS A 148 0.60 16.42 -9.67
C LYS A 148 1.60 15.60 -8.86
N ALA A 149 2.81 16.12 -8.69
CA ALA A 149 3.81 15.57 -7.78
C ALA A 149 4.63 16.67 -7.10
N GLY A 150 5.24 16.32 -5.97
CA GLY A 150 5.97 17.25 -5.12
C GLY A 150 5.07 18.06 -4.20
N ARG A 151 5.68 18.89 -3.35
CA ARG A 151 4.96 19.66 -2.33
C ARG A 151 3.93 20.58 -2.99
N ARG A 152 2.64 20.28 -2.79
CA ARG A 152 1.52 20.98 -3.45
C ARG A 152 1.58 20.96 -4.99
N GLY A 153 2.14 19.90 -5.57
CA GLY A 153 2.25 19.74 -7.03
C GLY A 153 3.37 20.57 -7.68
N CYS A 154 4.33 21.09 -6.91
CA CYS A 154 5.33 22.05 -7.42
C CYS A 154 6.36 21.45 -8.40
N LEU A 155 6.49 20.12 -8.49
CA LEU A 155 7.46 19.47 -9.38
C LEU A 155 6.89 19.16 -10.77
N THR A 156 5.59 19.41 -10.98
CA THR A 156 4.88 19.07 -12.22
C THR A 156 4.03 20.24 -12.68
N PRO A 157 4.01 20.55 -13.99
CA PRO A 157 3.07 21.50 -14.58
C PRO A 157 1.58 21.19 -14.37
N GLY A 158 1.22 19.91 -14.22
CA GLY A 158 -0.18 19.50 -14.10
C GLY A 158 -0.89 19.15 -15.42
N SER A 159 -0.17 19.20 -16.53
CA SER A 159 -0.67 18.98 -17.90
C SER A 159 -0.63 17.52 -18.33
N ASP A 160 0.49 16.82 -18.09
CA ASP A 160 0.66 15.42 -18.45
C ASP A 160 0.29 14.49 -17.28
N VAL A 161 0.22 13.19 -17.57
CA VAL A 161 0.30 12.15 -16.53
C VAL A 161 1.76 11.81 -16.32
N TYR A 162 2.20 11.81 -15.05
CA TYR A 162 3.56 11.52 -14.67
C TYR A 162 3.64 10.16 -13.98
N LEU A 163 4.68 9.37 -14.29
CA LEU A 163 5.10 8.24 -13.47
C LEU A 163 5.81 8.77 -12.23
N VAL A 164 5.21 8.58 -11.06
CA VAL A 164 5.68 9.13 -9.79
C VAL A 164 6.14 8.00 -8.87
N THR A 165 7.34 8.13 -8.30
CA THR A 165 7.81 7.28 -7.20
C THR A 165 7.56 7.92 -5.85
N HIS A 166 7.18 7.11 -4.88
CA HIS A 166 7.02 7.48 -3.47
C HIS A 166 8.23 7.10 -2.61
N CYS A 167 9.33 6.66 -3.23
CA CYS A 167 10.61 6.41 -2.58
C CYS A 167 11.42 7.70 -2.29
N ARG A 168 10.79 8.87 -2.43
CA ARG A 168 11.31 10.21 -2.12
C ARG A 168 10.19 11.08 -1.57
N GLN A 169 10.52 12.01 -0.67
CA GLN A 169 9.53 12.91 -0.07
C GLN A 169 8.70 13.70 -1.10
N PHE A 170 7.43 13.89 -0.76
CA PHE A 170 6.39 14.57 -1.54
C PHE A 170 6.01 13.92 -2.88
N GLY A 171 6.56 12.74 -3.19
CA GLY A 171 6.43 12.08 -4.48
C GLY A 171 7.33 12.73 -5.53
N PHE A 172 8.14 11.93 -6.21
CA PHE A 172 9.06 12.39 -7.24
C PHE A 172 8.59 11.94 -8.62
N PRO A 173 8.29 12.87 -9.55
CA PRO A 173 7.89 12.52 -10.90
C PRO A 173 9.13 12.11 -11.71
N LEU A 174 9.18 10.84 -12.11
CA LEU A 174 10.26 10.25 -12.89
C LEU A 174 10.15 10.63 -14.36
N PHE A 175 8.94 10.50 -14.92
CA PHE A 175 8.71 10.68 -16.36
C PHE A 175 7.35 11.30 -16.64
N ALA A 176 7.25 12.19 -17.62
CA ALA A 176 6.00 12.53 -18.29
C ALA A 176 5.67 11.45 -19.32
N LEU A 177 4.43 10.97 -19.31
CA LEU A 177 3.95 9.85 -20.11
C LEU A 177 3.10 10.32 -21.28
N ARG A 178 3.58 10.10 -22.50
CA ARG A 178 2.94 10.66 -23.71
C ARG A 178 2.80 9.63 -24.83
N PRO A 179 1.59 9.14 -25.12
CA PRO A 179 1.31 8.52 -26.42
C PRO A 179 1.34 9.58 -27.51
N ILE A 180 1.72 9.19 -28.71
CA ILE A 180 1.83 10.08 -29.87
C ILE A 180 0.70 9.74 -30.86
N PRO A 181 -0.36 10.56 -30.92
CA PRO A 181 -1.46 10.29 -31.82
C PRO A 181 -1.03 10.30 -33.29
N PRO A 182 -1.76 9.60 -34.17
CA PRO A 182 -1.51 9.65 -35.60
C PRO A 182 -1.44 11.09 -36.14
N GLY A 183 -0.54 11.33 -37.10
CA GLY A 183 -0.34 12.66 -37.71
C GLY A 183 0.48 13.65 -36.85
N HIS A 184 0.90 13.26 -35.65
CA HIS A 184 1.76 14.06 -34.80
C HIS A 184 3.19 13.51 -34.78
N ALA A 185 4.16 14.39 -34.56
CA ALA A 185 5.57 14.03 -34.47
C ALA A 185 6.11 14.25 -33.06
N LEU A 186 7.12 13.46 -32.71
CA LEU A 186 7.85 13.59 -31.46
C LEU A 186 8.86 14.73 -31.55
N PRO A 187 8.67 15.85 -30.82
CA PRO A 187 9.75 16.84 -30.70
C PRO A 187 10.92 16.23 -29.93
N ALA A 188 12.11 16.82 -30.04
CA ALA A 188 13.22 16.47 -29.15
C ALA A 188 12.80 16.57 -27.67
N PRO A 189 13.36 15.74 -26.77
CA PRO A 189 13.05 15.81 -25.34
C PRO A 189 13.34 17.22 -24.82
N SER A 190 12.36 17.79 -24.12
CA SER A 190 12.36 19.20 -23.70
C SER A 190 11.80 19.38 -22.28
N GLY A 191 11.85 18.34 -21.46
CA GLY A 191 11.32 18.37 -20.11
C GLY A 191 9.80 18.25 -19.99
N PHE A 192 9.29 18.63 -18.82
CA PHE A 192 7.86 18.65 -18.54
C PHE A 192 7.18 19.86 -19.19
N GLN A 193 6.23 19.58 -20.08
CA GLN A 193 5.57 20.61 -20.88
C GLN A 193 4.41 21.24 -20.11
N ARG A 194 4.10 22.51 -20.37
CA ARG A 194 2.93 23.19 -19.80
C ARG A 194 1.72 23.20 -20.75
N ALA A 195 1.93 22.85 -22.01
CA ALA A 195 0.88 22.81 -23.01
C ALA A 195 -0.13 21.71 -22.66
N ASN A 196 -1.38 21.87 -23.10
CA ASN A 196 -2.38 20.81 -22.95
C ASN A 196 -1.91 19.57 -23.73
N PRO A 197 -2.06 18.37 -23.14
CA PRO A 197 -1.70 17.14 -23.80
C PRO A 197 -2.60 16.91 -25.01
N LEU A 198 -2.09 16.19 -26.01
CA LEU A 198 -2.87 15.77 -27.17
C LEU A 198 -3.89 14.68 -26.83
N THR A 199 -3.79 14.09 -25.65
CA THR A 199 -4.63 12.96 -25.22
C THR A 199 -5.34 13.26 -23.92
N THR A 200 -6.44 12.55 -23.70
CA THR A 200 -7.17 12.52 -22.44
C THR A 200 -6.95 11.18 -21.76
N VAL A 201 -7.18 11.11 -20.44
CA VAL A 201 -6.99 9.89 -19.66
C VAL A 201 -8.28 9.49 -18.98
N LYS A 202 -8.59 8.20 -19.00
CA LYS A 202 -9.61 7.57 -18.16
C LYS A 202 -8.94 6.56 -17.25
N ALA A 203 -9.31 6.58 -15.97
CA ALA A 203 -8.73 5.69 -14.97
C ALA A 203 -9.84 5.06 -14.13
N LYS A 204 -9.63 3.79 -13.82
CA LYS A 204 -10.46 2.96 -12.95
C LYS A 204 -9.54 2.11 -12.07
N PRO A 205 -10.03 1.50 -10.97
CA PRO A 205 -9.29 0.44 -10.32
C PRO A 205 -8.82 -0.60 -11.36
N GLY A 206 -7.52 -0.90 -11.36
CA GLY A 206 -6.91 -1.90 -12.25
C GLY A 206 -6.47 -1.43 -13.64
N ILE A 207 -7.01 -0.33 -14.19
CA ILE A 207 -6.61 0.14 -15.53
C ILE A 207 -6.65 1.66 -15.68
N LEU A 208 -5.63 2.20 -16.37
CA LEU A 208 -5.61 3.56 -16.88
C LEU A 208 -5.39 3.53 -18.40
N SER A 209 -6.13 4.37 -19.13
CA SER A 209 -6.11 4.40 -20.60
C SER A 209 -5.95 5.83 -21.12
N TRP A 210 -5.03 6.04 -22.06
CA TRP A 210 -4.94 7.27 -22.83
C TRP A 210 -5.79 7.17 -24.09
N GLN A 211 -6.51 8.26 -24.40
CA GLN A 211 -7.47 8.34 -25.51
C GLN A 211 -7.24 9.59 -26.37
N HIS A 212 -7.46 9.46 -27.66
CA HIS A 212 -7.46 10.55 -28.63
C HIS A 212 -8.63 10.36 -29.61
N GLU A 213 -9.44 11.39 -29.80
CA GLU A 213 -10.63 11.35 -30.68
C GLU A 213 -11.54 10.13 -30.44
N GLY A 214 -11.67 9.72 -29.17
CA GLY A 214 -12.47 8.56 -28.76
C GLY A 214 -11.80 7.19 -28.92
N SER A 215 -10.62 7.11 -29.53
CA SER A 215 -9.86 5.86 -29.68
C SER A 215 -8.86 5.68 -28.54
N ILE A 216 -8.75 4.46 -28.00
CA ILE A 216 -7.74 4.10 -27.00
C ILE A 216 -6.40 3.92 -27.71
N LEU A 217 -5.38 4.66 -27.27
CA LEU A 217 -4.03 4.61 -27.85
C LEU A 217 -3.07 3.75 -27.02
N THR A 218 -3.20 3.81 -25.70
CA THR A 218 -2.32 3.12 -24.76
C THR A 218 -3.09 2.80 -23.49
N GLN A 219 -2.78 1.66 -22.88
CA GLN A 219 -3.32 1.22 -21.61
C GLN A 219 -2.20 0.78 -20.69
N VAL A 220 -2.44 0.92 -19.38
CA VAL A 220 -1.53 0.47 -18.34
C VAL A 220 -2.30 -0.19 -17.21
N ALA A 221 -1.72 -1.28 -16.70
CA ALA A 221 -2.19 -2.00 -15.53
C ALA A 221 -0.99 -2.32 -14.62
N PHE A 222 -1.23 -2.57 -13.34
CA PHE A 222 -0.18 -3.10 -12.46
C PHE A 222 -0.09 -4.61 -12.62
N LEU A 223 1.03 -5.12 -13.14
CA LEU A 223 1.32 -6.55 -13.13
C LEU A 223 1.60 -7.02 -11.70
N HIS A 224 2.40 -6.24 -10.98
CA HIS A 224 2.81 -6.46 -9.59
C HIS A 224 2.96 -5.10 -8.87
N ASP A 225 3.09 -5.07 -7.55
CA ASP A 225 3.31 -3.84 -6.76
C ASP A 225 4.59 -3.06 -7.14
N ARG A 226 5.50 -3.68 -7.89
CA ARG A 226 6.73 -3.10 -8.42
C ARG A 226 6.74 -3.00 -9.94
N CYS A 227 5.69 -3.44 -10.63
CA CYS A 227 5.71 -3.57 -12.08
C CYS A 227 4.43 -3.03 -12.72
N LEU A 228 4.59 -2.01 -13.56
CA LEU A 228 3.56 -1.53 -14.47
C LEU A 228 3.73 -2.21 -15.82
N ARG A 229 2.63 -2.72 -16.38
CA ARG A 229 2.55 -3.29 -17.73
C ARG A 229 1.79 -2.34 -18.62
N PHE A 230 2.45 -1.86 -19.66
CA PHE A 230 1.91 -0.98 -20.68
C PHE A 230 1.70 -1.75 -21.98
N ARG A 231 0.64 -1.40 -22.72
CA ARG A 231 0.44 -1.82 -24.11
C ARG A 231 -0.12 -0.69 -24.94
N GLY A 232 0.18 -0.66 -26.22
CA GLY A 232 -0.37 0.35 -27.12
C GLY A 232 -0.14 0.05 -28.60
N THR A 233 -0.71 0.93 -29.42
CA THR A 233 -0.71 0.83 -30.89
C THR A 233 0.00 2.00 -31.57
N VAL A 234 0.41 3.00 -30.79
CA VAL A 234 1.13 4.19 -31.25
C VAL A 234 2.41 4.38 -30.44
N PRO A 235 3.45 5.06 -30.94
CA PRO A 235 4.64 5.35 -30.14
C PRO A 235 4.29 6.00 -28.81
N PHE A 236 4.99 5.59 -27.74
CA PHE A 236 4.78 6.09 -26.39
C PHE A 236 6.11 6.47 -25.76
N THR A 237 6.12 7.59 -25.06
CA THR A 237 7.35 8.17 -24.53
C THR A 237 7.30 8.41 -23.03
N PHE A 238 8.47 8.25 -22.44
CA PHE A 238 8.78 8.56 -21.05
C PHE A 238 9.85 9.67 -21.07
N ASP A 239 9.43 10.91 -20.89
CA ASP A 239 10.31 12.08 -20.92
C ASP A 239 10.73 12.47 -19.50
N THR A 240 12.02 12.68 -19.25
CA THR A 240 12.54 13.24 -17.98
C THR A 240 12.50 14.77 -18.01
N ASP A 241 12.78 15.41 -16.87
CA ASP A 241 12.93 16.87 -16.77
C ASP A 241 14.31 17.26 -16.22
N ALA A 242 15.04 18.06 -16.99
CA ALA A 242 16.39 18.49 -16.63
C ALA A 242 16.49 19.24 -15.28
N GLY A 243 15.44 19.98 -14.89
CA GLY A 243 15.41 20.67 -13.61
C GLY A 243 15.39 19.70 -12.43
N LEU A 244 14.63 18.61 -12.58
CA LEU A 244 14.48 17.57 -11.57
C LEU A 244 15.66 16.61 -11.51
N GLU A 245 16.28 16.27 -12.65
CA GLU A 245 17.46 15.41 -12.66
C GLU A 245 18.65 16.04 -11.90
N LYS A 246 18.80 17.37 -11.99
CA LYS A 246 19.80 18.11 -11.18
C LYS A 246 19.51 17.97 -9.70
N GLU A 247 18.25 18.03 -9.31
CA GLU A 247 17.82 17.91 -7.91
C GLU A 247 17.94 16.46 -7.39
N ALA A 248 17.73 15.47 -8.27
CA ALA A 248 17.82 14.06 -7.95
C ALA A 248 19.26 13.59 -7.69
N CYS A 249 20.27 14.38 -8.05
CA CYS A 249 21.71 14.11 -7.90
C CYS A 249 22.08 12.66 -8.24
N SER A 250 22.50 12.43 -9.49
CA SER A 250 23.01 11.13 -9.99
C SER A 250 21.92 10.16 -10.52
N ALA A 251 21.10 10.63 -11.45
CA ALA A 251 20.29 9.75 -12.30
C ALA A 251 21.09 9.30 -13.53
N TYR A 252 21.09 8.01 -13.86
CA TYR A 252 21.75 7.47 -15.04
C TYR A 252 20.80 6.62 -15.86
N MET A 253 20.76 6.85 -17.17
CA MET A 253 19.96 6.08 -18.12
C MET A 253 20.88 5.36 -19.09
N PHE A 254 20.73 4.05 -19.23
CA PHE A 254 21.52 3.27 -20.18
C PHE A 254 20.76 2.06 -20.72
N CYS A 255 21.00 1.74 -22.00
CA CYS A 255 20.58 0.46 -22.57
C CYS A 255 21.42 -0.66 -21.96
N ARG A 256 20.78 -1.75 -21.54
CA ARG A 256 21.51 -2.96 -21.19
C ARG A 256 22.09 -3.59 -22.46
N PRO A 257 23.30 -4.17 -22.41
CA PRO A 257 23.83 -4.94 -23.53
C PRO A 257 22.85 -6.05 -23.92
N HIS A 258 22.56 -6.18 -25.22
CA HIS A 258 21.66 -7.21 -25.70
C HIS A 258 22.24 -8.60 -25.39
N VAL A 259 21.43 -9.45 -24.76
CA VAL A 259 21.74 -10.87 -24.52
C VAL A 259 20.74 -11.70 -25.30
N ASN A 260 21.24 -12.60 -26.15
CA ASN A 260 20.38 -13.44 -26.99
C ASN A 260 19.33 -14.18 -26.15
N GLY A 261 18.07 -14.09 -26.58
CA GLY A 261 16.94 -14.72 -25.89
C GLY A 261 16.37 -13.91 -24.72
N THR A 262 16.91 -12.72 -24.44
CA THR A 262 16.36 -11.78 -23.45
C THR A 262 15.76 -10.55 -24.14
N PRO A 263 14.68 -9.95 -23.62
CA PRO A 263 14.12 -8.74 -24.18
C PRO A 263 15.06 -7.54 -24.01
N ASP A 264 15.00 -6.59 -24.96
CA ASP A 264 15.72 -5.33 -24.85
C ASP A 264 15.21 -4.52 -23.65
N SER A 265 16.15 -3.90 -22.94
CA SER A 265 15.83 -3.13 -21.74
C SER A 265 16.71 -1.90 -21.53
N ILE A 266 16.12 -0.92 -20.86
CA ILE A 266 16.78 0.33 -20.44
C ILE A 266 16.64 0.46 -18.93
N ASP A 267 17.76 0.69 -18.26
CA ASP A 267 17.80 0.97 -16.82
C ASP A 267 17.88 2.49 -16.61
N TYR A 268 17.09 2.99 -15.67
CA TYR A 268 17.13 4.35 -15.14
C TYR A 268 17.36 4.30 -13.63
N VAL A 269 18.61 4.54 -13.22
CA VAL A 269 19.08 4.27 -11.85
C VAL A 269 19.44 5.54 -11.12
N PHE A 270 19.31 5.51 -9.79
CA PHE A 270 19.59 6.62 -8.90
C PHE A 270 20.52 6.17 -7.78
N ASN A 271 21.28 7.11 -7.22
CA ASN A 271 22.09 6.86 -6.01
C ASN A 271 21.27 6.94 -4.70
N SER A 272 20.12 7.59 -4.74
CA SER A 272 19.36 7.99 -3.54
C SER A 272 18.03 7.27 -3.37
N MET A 273 17.59 6.49 -4.36
CA MET A 273 16.32 5.75 -4.37
C MET A 273 16.41 4.56 -5.32
N PRO A 274 15.42 3.64 -5.34
CA PRO A 274 15.40 2.53 -6.28
C PRO A 274 15.55 2.99 -7.74
N GLY A 275 16.26 2.19 -8.53
CA GLY A 275 16.27 2.33 -9.99
C GLY A 275 15.02 1.70 -10.61
N TYR A 276 14.86 1.92 -11.91
CA TYR A 276 13.75 1.39 -12.69
C TYR A 276 14.27 0.76 -13.97
N ARG A 277 13.70 -0.37 -14.37
CA ARG A 277 13.99 -1.05 -15.63
C ARG A 277 12.77 -1.03 -16.54
N PHE A 278 12.99 -0.62 -17.78
CA PHE A 278 12.01 -0.65 -18.86
C PHE A 278 12.33 -1.82 -19.79
N ILE A 279 11.39 -2.73 -20.00
CA ILE A 279 11.60 -4.00 -20.71
C ILE A 279 10.57 -4.14 -21.81
N ALA A 280 11.00 -4.20 -23.07
CA ALA A 280 10.07 -4.37 -24.20
C ALA A 280 9.80 -5.86 -24.44
N THR A 281 8.69 -6.37 -23.92
CA THR A 281 8.23 -7.75 -24.20
C THR A 281 7.72 -7.88 -25.65
N ARG A 282 7.30 -6.77 -26.26
CA ARG A 282 6.95 -6.65 -27.68
C ARG A 282 7.24 -5.24 -28.19
N GLY A 283 7.72 -5.12 -29.43
CA GLY A 283 8.02 -3.85 -30.07
C GLY A 283 9.50 -3.48 -29.94
N LYS A 284 9.82 -2.22 -30.25
CA LYS A 284 11.18 -1.68 -30.27
C LYS A 284 11.35 -0.61 -29.20
N LEU A 285 12.32 -0.85 -28.31
CA LEU A 285 12.71 0.09 -27.26
C LEU A 285 13.91 0.94 -27.73
N SER A 286 13.87 2.24 -27.47
CA SER A 286 15.00 3.15 -27.75
C SER A 286 15.11 4.26 -26.72
N GLN A 287 16.25 4.95 -26.70
CA GLN A 287 16.47 6.13 -25.86
C GLN A 287 17.05 7.30 -26.65
N ILE A 288 16.74 8.52 -26.18
CA ILE A 288 17.34 9.78 -26.62
C ILE A 288 18.08 10.40 -25.43
N ASN A 289 19.32 10.84 -25.64
CA ASN A 289 20.19 11.47 -24.65
C ASN A 289 20.54 10.64 -23.39
N GLY A 290 20.12 9.38 -23.29
CA GLY A 290 20.38 8.56 -22.09
C GLY A 290 21.87 8.43 -21.74
N ASN A 291 22.68 8.06 -22.74
CA ASN A 291 24.14 7.91 -22.63
C ASN A 291 24.93 9.24 -22.59
N ARG A 292 24.25 10.38 -22.42
CA ARG A 292 24.86 11.72 -22.35
C ARG A 292 24.65 12.30 -20.95
N PRO A 293 25.61 12.15 -20.02
CA PRO A 293 25.49 12.68 -18.65
C PRO A 293 25.31 14.21 -18.61
N GLU A 294 25.78 14.91 -19.64
CA GLU A 294 25.70 16.35 -19.78
C GLU A 294 24.33 16.86 -20.27
N VAL A 295 23.52 15.97 -20.86
CA VAL A 295 22.17 16.28 -21.35
C VAL A 295 21.13 15.61 -20.44
N LEU A 296 20.36 16.46 -19.76
CA LEU A 296 19.48 16.03 -18.69
C LEU A 296 18.03 15.78 -19.14
N ASP A 297 17.60 16.39 -20.25
CA ASP A 297 16.32 16.02 -20.87
C ASP A 297 16.54 14.74 -21.69
N LYS A 298 16.08 13.62 -21.13
CA LYS A 298 16.22 12.27 -21.68
C LYS A 298 14.84 11.73 -22.03
N ARG A 299 14.82 10.74 -22.91
CA ARG A 299 13.59 10.05 -23.28
C ARG A 299 13.82 8.57 -23.47
N ILE A 300 12.87 7.77 -23.00
CA ILE A 300 12.66 6.38 -23.42
C ILE A 300 11.46 6.35 -24.37
N GLU A 301 11.59 5.63 -25.49
CA GLU A 301 10.56 5.47 -26.51
C GLU A 301 10.29 3.98 -26.75
N ILE A 302 9.01 3.60 -26.76
CA ILE A 302 8.54 2.29 -27.20
C ILE A 302 7.59 2.47 -28.38
N ALA A 303 7.76 1.64 -29.41
CA ALA A 303 6.88 1.61 -30.57
C ALA A 303 6.74 0.20 -31.11
N GLY A 304 5.65 -0.06 -31.85
CA GLY A 304 5.51 -1.25 -32.67
C GLY A 304 6.55 -1.28 -33.80
N THR A 305 6.63 -2.43 -34.46
CA THR A 305 7.40 -2.64 -35.69
C THR A 305 6.49 -2.49 -36.91
N GLU A 306 7.06 -2.43 -38.12
CA GLU A 306 6.26 -2.43 -39.35
C GLU A 306 5.38 -3.67 -39.50
N GLU A 307 5.87 -4.81 -39.00
CA GLU A 307 5.18 -6.11 -39.07
C GLU A 307 4.14 -6.28 -37.96
N ASN A 308 4.40 -5.70 -36.78
CA ASN A 308 3.51 -5.73 -35.64
C ASN A 308 3.43 -4.34 -35.01
N PRO A 309 2.35 -3.56 -35.29
CA PRO A 309 2.19 -2.21 -34.78
C PRO A 309 1.90 -2.15 -33.27
N GLU A 310 1.50 -3.27 -32.66
CA GLU A 310 1.28 -3.37 -31.23
C GLU A 310 2.61 -3.56 -30.49
N TRP A 311 2.73 -2.93 -29.33
CA TRP A 311 3.87 -3.07 -28.45
C TRP A 311 3.43 -3.28 -27.01
N GLU A 312 4.34 -3.86 -26.22
CA GLU A 312 4.14 -4.11 -24.80
C GLU A 312 5.45 -3.85 -24.05
N LEU A 313 5.34 -3.15 -22.93
CA LEU A 313 6.46 -2.66 -22.13
C LEU A 313 6.18 -2.87 -20.65
N LEU A 314 7.16 -3.41 -19.92
CA LEU A 314 7.18 -3.40 -18.47
C LEU A 314 8.01 -2.24 -17.95
N ALA A 315 7.51 -1.52 -16.94
CA ALA A 315 8.28 -0.57 -16.14
C ALA A 315 8.36 -1.10 -14.71
N CYS A 316 9.53 -1.61 -14.34
CA CYS A 316 9.78 -2.34 -13.11
C CYS A 316 10.64 -1.51 -12.16
N GLU A 317 10.20 -1.32 -10.93
CA GLU A 317 11.06 -0.86 -9.84
C GLU A 317 12.07 -1.96 -9.48
N LEU A 318 13.35 -1.60 -9.45
CA LEU A 318 14.44 -2.51 -9.09
C LEU A 318 14.49 -2.65 -7.56
N ASP A 319 14.44 -3.88 -7.07
CA ASP A 319 14.66 -4.16 -5.66
C ASP A 319 16.16 -4.18 -5.35
N MET A 320 16.61 -3.22 -4.53
CA MET A 320 18.01 -3.12 -4.07
C MET A 320 18.17 -3.59 -2.62
N THR A 321 17.12 -4.15 -1.99
CA THR A 321 17.10 -4.43 -0.55
C THR A 321 17.84 -5.71 -0.15
N THR A 322 18.21 -6.59 -1.08
CA THR A 322 19.03 -7.77 -0.79
C THR A 322 20.53 -7.46 -0.93
N GLY A 323 21.09 -6.86 0.12
CA GLY A 323 22.54 -6.70 0.28
C GLY A 323 23.31 -8.00 0.53
N ASP A 324 22.61 -9.13 0.64
CA ASP A 324 23.18 -10.47 0.86
C ASP A 324 23.06 -11.34 -0.40
N GLY A 325 23.98 -11.12 -1.34
CA GLY A 325 24.46 -12.17 -2.26
C GLY A 325 23.62 -12.53 -3.49
N ASP A 326 22.28 -12.52 -3.41
CA ASP A 326 21.40 -12.72 -4.57
C ASP A 326 20.46 -11.51 -4.69
N THR A 327 20.79 -10.63 -5.63
CA THR A 327 19.81 -9.66 -6.15
C THR A 327 18.78 -10.50 -6.90
N MET A 328 17.64 -10.81 -6.27
CA MET A 328 16.54 -11.43 -6.99
C MET A 328 16.08 -10.40 -8.02
N ASN A 329 16.52 -10.58 -9.27
CA ASN A 329 16.10 -9.75 -10.39
C ASN A 329 14.65 -10.09 -10.71
N THR A 330 13.72 -9.59 -9.90
CA THR A 330 12.26 -9.82 -10.05
C THR A 330 11.74 -9.39 -11.42
N CYS A 331 12.50 -8.57 -12.16
CA CYS A 331 12.22 -8.25 -13.55
C CYS A 331 12.14 -9.49 -14.45
N ASP A 332 12.98 -10.51 -14.23
CA ASP A 332 12.98 -11.71 -15.07
C ASP A 332 11.72 -12.55 -14.78
N GLU A 333 11.32 -12.63 -13.52
CA GLU A 333 10.04 -13.24 -13.09
C GLU A 333 8.85 -12.50 -13.71
N PHE A 334 8.84 -11.17 -13.71
CA PHE A 334 7.79 -10.39 -14.36
C PHE A 334 7.72 -10.61 -15.87
N VAL A 335 8.86 -10.78 -16.54
CA VAL A 335 8.91 -11.12 -17.98
C VAL A 335 8.33 -12.52 -18.23
N ASP A 336 8.60 -13.47 -17.34
CA ASP A 336 8.02 -14.82 -17.42
C ASP A 336 6.51 -14.81 -17.15
N ASP A 337 6.06 -14.08 -16.13
CA ASP A 337 4.63 -13.93 -15.79
C ASP A 337 3.80 -13.41 -16.95
N VAL A 338 4.34 -12.46 -17.73
CA VAL A 338 3.67 -11.91 -18.92
C VAL A 338 3.37 -12.97 -19.97
N LYS A 339 4.20 -14.02 -20.08
CA LYS A 339 4.03 -15.08 -21.09
C LYS A 339 2.78 -15.92 -20.83
N SER A 340 2.43 -16.12 -19.56
CA SER A 340 1.28 -16.92 -19.13
C SER A 340 0.09 -16.10 -18.65
N THR A 341 0.28 -14.81 -18.38
CA THR A 341 -0.77 -13.94 -17.84
C THR A 341 -1.24 -12.95 -18.90
N PRO A 342 -2.46 -13.07 -19.43
CA PRO A 342 -3.04 -12.06 -20.31
C PRO A 342 -3.17 -10.69 -19.62
N PHE A 343 -3.13 -9.61 -20.41
CA PHE A 343 -3.27 -8.24 -19.88
C PHE A 343 -4.61 -8.05 -19.18
N GLU A 344 -5.69 -8.56 -19.77
CA GLU A 344 -7.05 -8.51 -19.22
C GLU A 344 -7.12 -9.17 -17.84
N SER A 345 -6.44 -10.30 -17.64
CA SER A 345 -6.38 -10.99 -16.35
C SER A 345 -5.67 -10.17 -15.27
N THR A 346 -4.67 -9.36 -15.65
CA THR A 346 -3.99 -8.43 -14.74
C THR A 346 -4.94 -7.31 -14.26
N VAL A 347 -5.77 -6.80 -15.17
CA VAL A 347 -6.78 -5.79 -14.86
C VAL A 347 -7.86 -6.37 -13.95
N GLU A 348 -8.41 -7.53 -14.32
CA GLU A 348 -9.46 -8.22 -13.57
C GLU A 348 -8.99 -8.57 -12.15
N ARG A 349 -7.76 -9.09 -12.00
CA ARG A 349 -7.15 -9.38 -10.69
C ARG A 349 -7.19 -8.14 -9.79
N THR A 350 -6.65 -7.03 -10.27
CA THR A 350 -6.59 -5.78 -9.48
C THR A 350 -7.98 -5.24 -9.15
N GLN A 351 -8.95 -5.39 -10.07
CA GLN A 351 -10.33 -4.99 -9.84
C GLN A 351 -11.00 -5.83 -8.74
N VAL A 352 -10.84 -7.16 -8.80
CA VAL A 352 -11.38 -8.09 -7.81
C VAL A 352 -10.76 -7.84 -6.43
N GLU A 353 -9.43 -7.68 -6.37
CA GLU A 353 -8.71 -7.35 -5.14
C GLU A 353 -9.23 -6.05 -4.50
N PHE A 354 -9.37 -4.99 -5.30
CA PHE A 354 -9.93 -3.72 -4.83
C PHE A 354 -11.37 -3.85 -4.36
N GLN A 355 -12.24 -4.52 -5.13
CA GLN A 355 -13.64 -4.72 -4.76
C GLN A 355 -13.77 -5.51 -3.46
N HIS A 356 -12.95 -6.55 -3.28
CA HIS A 356 -12.90 -7.30 -2.03
C HIS A 356 -12.49 -6.40 -0.88
N PHE A 357 -11.40 -5.64 -1.03
CA PHE A 357 -10.95 -4.69 -0.01
C PHE A 357 -12.02 -3.66 0.35
N ALA A 358 -12.66 -3.04 -0.64
CA ALA A 358 -13.66 -2.01 -0.42
C ALA A 358 -14.92 -2.55 0.28
N LYS A 359 -15.37 -3.76 -0.08
CA LYS A 359 -16.49 -4.44 0.62
C LYS A 359 -16.15 -4.77 2.06
N SER A 360 -14.92 -5.24 2.32
CA SER A 360 -14.45 -5.52 3.67
C SER A 360 -14.30 -4.26 4.52
N LEU A 361 -13.93 -3.13 3.92
CA LEU A 361 -13.80 -1.83 4.58
C LEU A 361 -15.15 -1.18 4.90
N CYS A 362 -16.19 -1.47 4.12
CA CYS A 362 -17.54 -0.95 4.30
C CYS A 362 -18.54 -2.08 4.55
N PRO A 363 -18.42 -2.84 5.66
CA PRO A 363 -19.28 -4.00 5.93
C PRO A 363 -20.76 -3.64 6.14
N TRP A 364 -21.07 -2.36 6.37
CA TRP A 364 -22.44 -1.85 6.47
C TRP A 364 -23.14 -1.74 5.10
N SER A 365 -22.40 -1.77 3.99
CA SER A 365 -22.94 -1.66 2.63
C SER A 365 -23.42 -3.02 2.11
N THR A 366 -24.64 -3.40 2.53
CA THR A 366 -25.21 -4.75 2.31
C THR A 366 -25.57 -5.10 0.86
N THR A 367 -25.73 -4.12 -0.04
CA THR A 367 -26.18 -4.36 -1.43
C THR A 367 -25.14 -3.92 -2.45
N ALA A 368 -24.75 -2.65 -2.41
CA ALA A 368 -23.69 -2.09 -3.25
C ALA A 368 -22.97 -0.98 -2.48
N LEU A 369 -21.70 -0.77 -2.81
CA LEU A 369 -20.94 0.38 -2.32
C LEU A 369 -21.47 1.64 -2.98
N SER A 370 -21.68 2.70 -2.19
CA SER A 370 -21.88 4.03 -2.74
C SER A 370 -20.60 4.53 -3.44
N HIS A 371 -20.74 5.56 -4.27
CA HIS A 371 -19.58 6.20 -4.90
C HIS A 371 -18.57 6.70 -3.86
N THR A 372 -19.05 7.31 -2.76
CA THR A 372 -18.20 7.81 -1.68
C THR A 372 -17.45 6.68 -0.96
N GLU A 373 -18.11 5.56 -0.67
CA GLU A 373 -17.48 4.39 -0.04
C GLU A 373 -16.41 3.77 -0.94
N SER A 374 -16.71 3.64 -2.23
CA SER A 374 -15.77 3.16 -3.23
C SER A 374 -14.55 4.09 -3.34
N LEU A 375 -14.78 5.40 -3.40
CA LEU A 375 -13.72 6.39 -3.50
C LEU A 375 -12.84 6.42 -2.23
N ALA A 376 -13.44 6.40 -1.05
CA ALA A 376 -12.71 6.38 0.22
C ALA A 376 -11.88 5.09 0.37
N SER A 377 -12.47 3.96 0.00
CA SER A 377 -11.76 2.67 -0.04
C SER A 377 -10.58 2.72 -1.01
N TYR A 378 -10.77 3.32 -2.19
CA TYR A 378 -9.70 3.45 -3.17
C TYR A 378 -8.58 4.36 -2.68
N VAL A 379 -8.88 5.44 -1.96
CA VAL A 379 -7.85 6.30 -1.37
C VAL A 379 -6.98 5.50 -0.40
N ILE A 380 -7.57 4.71 0.51
CA ILE A 380 -6.81 3.88 1.46
C ILE A 380 -6.04 2.77 0.72
N TRP A 381 -6.68 2.08 -0.21
CA TRP A 381 -6.06 1.05 -1.05
C TRP A 381 -4.83 1.60 -1.78
N ALA A 382 -5.00 2.71 -2.49
CA ALA A 382 -3.97 3.32 -3.29
C ALA A 382 -2.84 3.92 -2.45
N THR A 383 -3.06 4.33 -1.20
CA THR A 383 -2.00 4.85 -0.32
C THR A 383 -1.35 3.79 0.57
N THR A 384 -1.87 2.56 0.58
CA THR A 384 -1.25 1.44 1.28
C THR A 384 -0.03 0.96 0.49
N ILE A 385 1.13 0.89 1.14
CA ILE A 385 2.42 0.55 0.54
C ILE A 385 3.07 -0.61 1.31
N ARG A 386 3.80 -1.45 0.59
CA ARG A 386 4.56 -2.55 1.18
C ARG A 386 5.67 -2.00 2.10
N ALA A 387 6.20 -2.86 2.98
CA ALA A 387 7.42 -2.54 3.72
C ALA A 387 8.58 -2.21 2.75
N GLY A 388 9.41 -1.22 3.12
CA GLY A 388 10.54 -0.77 2.32
C GLY A 388 11.14 0.55 2.82
N GLY A 389 12.42 0.77 2.52
CA GLY A 389 13.17 1.91 3.07
C GLY A 389 13.16 1.86 4.60
N HIS A 390 12.77 2.95 5.26
CA HIS A 390 12.59 2.99 6.71
C HIS A 390 11.21 2.51 7.22
N LEU A 391 10.28 2.17 6.33
CA LEU A 391 8.98 1.61 6.71
C LEU A 391 9.13 0.11 6.87
N THR A 392 9.21 -0.36 8.12
CA THR A 392 9.46 -1.77 8.48
C THR A 392 8.27 -2.68 8.25
N ARG A 393 7.09 -2.11 7.99
CA ARG A 393 5.81 -2.82 7.85
C ARG A 393 5.01 -2.23 6.70
N GLU A 394 3.97 -2.95 6.26
CA GLU A 394 2.98 -2.39 5.35
C GLU A 394 2.32 -1.17 6.01
N ALA A 395 2.28 -0.05 5.30
CA ALA A 395 1.89 1.24 5.87
C ALA A 395 0.87 1.96 4.99
N ILE A 396 -0.05 2.66 5.62
CA ILE A 396 -0.96 3.59 4.94
C ILE A 396 -0.30 4.96 4.95
N LEU A 397 0.09 5.45 3.78
CA LEU A 397 0.54 6.83 3.62
C LEU A 397 -0.64 7.79 3.75
N MET A 398 -0.39 8.98 4.31
CA MET A 398 -1.44 10.00 4.43
C MET A 398 -1.92 10.49 3.06
N SER A 399 -1.01 10.60 2.08
CA SER A 399 -1.39 10.85 0.70
C SER A 399 -0.24 10.60 -0.27
N LYS A 400 -0.52 9.93 -1.39
CA LYS A 400 0.40 9.88 -2.54
C LYS A 400 0.42 11.19 -3.36
N LEU A 401 -0.36 12.20 -3.01
CA LEU A 401 -0.34 13.47 -3.75
C LEU A 401 0.86 14.34 -3.36
N TRP A 402 1.14 14.45 -2.05
CA TRP A 402 2.30 15.17 -1.52
C TRP A 402 2.62 14.87 -0.05
N MET A 403 1.74 14.24 0.72
CA MET A 403 2.01 13.82 2.11
C MET A 403 2.34 12.33 2.18
N ASN A 404 3.36 11.91 1.44
CA ASN A 404 3.72 10.50 1.27
C ASN A 404 4.58 9.95 2.42
N ARG A 405 4.14 10.21 3.67
CA ARG A 405 4.74 9.67 4.89
C ARG A 405 3.68 8.98 5.72
N ALA A 406 4.11 8.15 6.67
CA ALA A 406 3.35 7.72 7.83
C ALA A 406 3.58 8.72 8.99
N TRP A 407 2.58 9.03 9.81
CA TRP A 407 2.67 9.93 10.98
C TRP A 407 2.13 9.22 12.21
N SER A 408 2.79 9.43 13.35
CA SER A 408 2.61 8.62 14.57
C SER A 408 1.20 8.63 15.19
N TRP A 409 0.38 9.64 14.87
CA TRP A 409 -1.02 9.71 15.33
C TRP A 409 -2.03 9.36 14.22
N ASP A 410 -1.81 9.77 12.97
CA ASP A 410 -2.70 9.42 11.85
C ASP A 410 -2.78 7.91 11.68
N ASN A 411 -1.64 7.21 11.84
CA ASN A 411 -1.59 5.76 11.80
C ASN A 411 -2.50 5.08 12.85
N CYS A 412 -2.71 5.71 14.00
CA CYS A 412 -3.64 5.19 15.01
C CYS A 412 -5.09 5.23 14.51
N LEU A 413 -5.45 6.29 13.78
CA LEU A 413 -6.79 6.42 13.18
C LEU A 413 -6.94 5.48 11.97
N ASN A 414 -5.91 5.40 11.13
CA ASN A 414 -5.87 4.45 10.01
C ASN A 414 -6.02 3.01 10.52
N ALA A 415 -5.35 2.65 11.63
CA ALA A 415 -5.47 1.33 12.25
C ALA A 415 -6.92 0.98 12.58
N LEU A 416 -7.63 1.88 13.27
CA LEU A 416 -9.03 1.68 13.62
C LEU A 416 -9.93 1.64 12.39
N GLY A 417 -9.65 2.49 11.39
CA GLY A 417 -10.43 2.55 10.15
C GLY A 417 -10.36 1.27 9.32
N VAL A 418 -9.26 0.52 9.38
CA VAL A 418 -9.09 -0.73 8.61
C VAL A 418 -9.23 -2.00 9.45
N ALA A 419 -9.40 -1.91 10.77
CA ALA A 419 -9.33 -3.04 11.69
C ALA A 419 -10.33 -4.18 11.40
N ASP A 420 -11.54 -3.85 10.94
CA ASP A 420 -12.55 -4.85 10.59
C ASP A 420 -12.28 -5.51 9.23
N ALA A 421 -11.65 -4.76 8.32
CA ALA A 421 -11.32 -5.23 6.98
C ALA A 421 -10.03 -6.06 6.95
N ASP A 422 -9.03 -5.62 7.70
CA ASP A 422 -7.66 -6.11 7.67
C ASP A 422 -6.97 -5.83 9.02
N LEU A 423 -7.09 -6.79 9.94
CA LEU A 423 -6.49 -6.69 11.27
C LEU A 423 -4.96 -6.65 11.22
N GLU A 424 -4.34 -7.33 10.26
CA GLU A 424 -2.88 -7.33 10.11
C GLU A 424 -2.39 -5.95 9.69
N LEU A 425 -3.04 -5.33 8.70
CA LEU A 425 -2.74 -3.96 8.29
C LEU A 425 -2.96 -2.96 9.45
N ALA A 426 -4.02 -3.15 10.25
CA ALA A 426 -4.29 -2.32 11.41
C ALA A 426 -3.18 -2.41 12.48
N LEU A 427 -2.74 -3.63 12.80
CA LEU A 427 -1.62 -3.86 13.71
C LEU A 427 -0.31 -3.30 13.16
N ASN A 428 -0.07 -3.44 11.85
CA ASN A 428 1.08 -2.85 11.19
C ASN A 428 1.11 -1.32 11.36
N GLN A 429 -0.04 -0.64 11.27
CA GLN A 429 -0.09 0.80 11.47
C GLN A 429 0.33 1.21 12.89
N LEU A 430 -0.09 0.46 13.91
CA LEU A 430 0.26 0.72 15.31
C LEU A 430 1.72 0.38 15.63
N LEU A 431 2.20 -0.76 15.14
CA LEU A 431 3.53 -1.30 15.46
C LEU A 431 4.66 -0.62 14.69
N LEU A 432 4.39 -0.05 13.51
CA LEU A 432 5.38 0.63 12.67
C LEU A 432 6.23 1.66 13.45
N PHE A 433 5.61 2.44 14.34
CA PHE A 433 6.32 3.44 15.13
C PHE A 433 7.05 2.82 16.33
N SER A 434 6.52 1.72 16.89
CA SER A 434 7.15 0.97 17.97
C SER A 434 8.46 0.31 17.52
N ASP A 435 8.54 -0.17 16.28
CA ASP A 435 9.77 -0.75 15.71
C ASP A 435 10.95 0.25 15.75
N LEU A 436 10.65 1.55 15.68
CA LEU A 436 11.63 2.63 15.73
C LEU A 436 11.72 3.30 17.11
N GLN A 437 11.06 2.80 18.16
CA GLN A 437 11.05 3.44 19.47
C GLN A 437 12.48 3.63 20.03
N ALA A 438 12.80 4.89 20.37
CA ALA A 438 14.08 5.23 20.96
C ALA A 438 14.22 4.62 22.37
N ARG A 439 15.46 4.47 22.86
CA ARG A 439 15.73 3.89 24.20
C ARG A 439 15.08 4.66 25.36
N ASN A 440 14.74 5.93 25.15
CA ASN A 440 14.05 6.78 26.11
C ASN A 440 12.53 6.84 25.88
N GLY A 441 11.97 5.93 25.06
CA GLY A 441 10.53 5.77 24.85
C GLY A 441 9.94 6.69 23.78
N ARG A 442 10.72 7.63 23.26
CA ARG A 442 10.29 8.55 22.20
C ARG A 442 9.99 7.79 20.91
N LEU A 443 8.83 8.08 20.32
CA LEU A 443 8.46 7.66 18.96
C LEU A 443 8.85 8.75 17.95
N PRO A 444 9.16 8.39 16.70
CA PRO A 444 9.35 9.37 15.64
C PRO A 444 8.03 10.08 15.29
N ASP A 445 8.13 11.31 14.77
CA ASP A 445 6.98 12.09 14.31
C ASP A 445 6.35 11.45 13.08
N SER A 446 7.20 11.15 12.09
CA SER A 446 6.83 10.56 10.81
C SER A 446 7.95 9.75 10.20
N ILE A 447 7.56 8.84 9.31
CA ILE A 447 8.46 7.90 8.61
C ILE A 447 8.10 7.95 7.13
N ASP A 448 9.09 8.08 6.28
CA ASP A 448 8.96 7.85 4.83
C ASP A 448 10.05 6.89 4.37
N TRP A 449 10.13 6.64 3.07
CA TRP A 449 11.13 5.72 2.51
C TRP A 449 12.58 6.08 2.92
N LEU A 450 12.93 7.38 2.90
CA LEU A 450 14.31 7.88 3.08
C LEU A 450 14.59 8.46 4.47
N PHE A 451 13.57 8.90 5.20
CA PHE A 451 13.75 9.66 6.43
C PHE A 451 12.82 9.23 7.56
N VAL A 452 13.40 9.19 8.76
CA VAL A 452 12.70 9.13 10.03
C VAL A 452 12.80 10.50 10.71
N GLU A 453 11.67 11.18 10.89
CA GLU A 453 11.60 12.51 11.49
C GLU A 453 11.44 12.43 13.01
N TRP A 454 12.26 13.16 13.75
CA TRP A 454 12.31 13.12 15.23
C TRP A 454 12.04 14.47 15.90
N GLY A 455 11.90 15.55 15.12
CA GLY A 455 11.87 16.92 15.62
C GLY A 455 10.61 17.28 16.40
N HIS A 456 9.52 16.51 16.27
CA HIS A 456 8.24 16.79 16.91
C HIS A 456 7.62 15.50 17.47
N THR A 457 6.62 15.67 18.34
CA THR A 457 5.75 14.57 18.76
C THR A 457 4.31 14.94 18.45
N LYS A 458 3.51 13.96 18.04
CA LYS A 458 2.05 14.12 17.85
C LYS A 458 1.31 13.80 19.16
N PRO A 459 0.01 14.14 19.27
CA PRO A 459 -0.80 13.72 20.41
C PRO A 459 -0.66 12.20 20.65
N PRO A 460 -0.42 11.76 21.90
CA PRO A 460 0.04 10.39 22.19
C PRO A 460 -1.08 9.33 22.19
N ILE A 461 -1.94 9.32 21.18
CA ILE A 461 -3.20 8.53 21.16
C ILE A 461 -3.01 7.01 20.96
N GLN A 462 -1.77 6.50 20.99
CA GLN A 462 -1.48 5.09 20.74
C GLN A 462 -2.18 4.17 21.75
N GLY A 463 -2.16 4.52 23.04
CA GLY A 463 -2.81 3.72 24.09
C GLY A 463 -4.33 3.69 23.94
N TRP A 464 -4.93 4.82 23.55
CA TRP A 464 -6.35 4.92 23.24
C TRP A 464 -6.71 4.06 22.01
N ALA A 465 -5.92 4.13 20.94
CA ALA A 465 -6.19 3.36 19.73
C ALA A 465 -6.06 1.85 19.97
N ILE A 466 -5.07 1.42 20.75
CA ILE A 466 -4.95 0.01 21.17
C ILE A 466 -6.17 -0.41 21.99
N ALA A 467 -6.61 0.41 22.95
CA ALA A 467 -7.80 0.12 23.75
C ALA A 467 -9.05 -0.04 22.87
N ARG A 468 -9.27 0.90 21.93
CA ARG A 468 -10.38 0.84 20.97
C ARG A 468 -10.31 -0.39 20.09
N LEU A 469 -9.13 -0.74 19.58
CA LEU A 469 -8.94 -1.95 18.78
C LEU A 469 -9.34 -3.21 19.58
N LEU A 470 -8.95 -3.30 20.84
CA LEU A 470 -9.28 -4.44 21.71
C LEU A 470 -10.79 -4.51 22.02
N GLU A 471 -11.42 -3.35 22.26
CA GLU A 471 -12.88 -3.24 22.39
C GLU A 471 -13.60 -3.73 21.14
N MET A 472 -13.16 -3.32 19.94
CA MET A 472 -13.71 -3.78 18.65
C MET A 472 -13.60 -5.30 18.50
N ARG A 473 -12.55 -5.93 19.05
CA ARG A 473 -12.36 -7.39 19.03
C ARG A 473 -13.10 -8.14 20.14
N GLY A 474 -14.00 -7.49 20.87
CA GLY A 474 -14.74 -8.09 21.99
C GLY A 474 -13.83 -8.50 23.16
N THR A 475 -12.61 -7.96 23.21
CA THR A 475 -11.68 -8.18 24.32
C THR A 475 -11.88 -7.04 25.31
N ALA A 476 -12.73 -7.27 26.31
CA ALA A 476 -12.88 -6.32 27.40
C ALA A 476 -11.51 -6.09 28.06
N TRP A 477 -11.24 -4.82 28.42
CA TRP A 477 -10.01 -4.36 29.09
C TRP A 477 -9.57 -5.23 30.27
N GLU A 478 -10.52 -5.93 30.88
CA GLU A 478 -10.38 -6.83 32.03
C GLU A 478 -9.44 -8.03 31.80
N TYR A 479 -9.11 -8.36 30.54
CA TYR A 479 -8.27 -9.52 30.19
C TYR A 479 -6.85 -9.19 29.70
N LEU A 480 -6.47 -7.90 29.60
CA LEU A 480 -5.06 -7.58 29.37
C LEU A 480 -4.28 -7.79 30.68
N PRO A 481 -3.21 -8.61 30.68
CA PRO A 481 -2.32 -8.69 31.82
C PRO A 481 -1.86 -7.29 32.17
N LEU A 482 -1.97 -6.93 33.44
CA LEU A 482 -1.49 -5.68 34.04
C LEU A 482 -0.06 -5.30 33.60
N ALA A 483 0.74 -6.25 33.10
CA ALA A 483 2.05 -6.01 32.50
C ALA A 483 2.05 -5.10 31.24
N VAL A 484 0.97 -5.13 30.44
CA VAL A 484 0.83 -4.23 29.27
C VAL A 484 0.43 -2.84 29.73
N VAL A 485 -0.34 -2.71 30.82
CA VAL A 485 -0.78 -1.42 31.40
C VAL A 485 0.30 -0.80 32.28
N SER A 486 1.12 -1.60 32.96
CA SER A 486 2.21 -1.12 33.83
C SER A 486 3.43 -0.60 33.06
N ALA A 487 3.48 -0.77 31.75
CA ALA A 487 4.42 -0.07 30.87
C ALA A 487 3.96 1.37 30.54
N TRP A 488 2.77 1.78 31.01
CA TRP A 488 2.15 3.10 30.76
C TRP A 488 1.96 3.95 32.03
N GLN A 489 2.36 3.45 33.20
CA GLN A 489 2.49 4.22 34.46
C GLN A 489 3.97 4.38 34.79
#